data_AF-A0A945U9U3-F1
#
_entry.id   AF-A0A945U9U3-F1
#
_cell.length_a   1.000
_cell.length_b   1.000
_cell.length_c   1.000
_cell.angle_alpha   90.00
_cell.angle_beta   90.00
_cell.angle_gamma   90.00
#
_symmetry.space_group_name_H-M   'P 1'
#
loop_
_entity.id
_entity.type
_entity.pdbx_description
1 polymer ?
#
loop_
_entity_poly.entity_id
_entity_poly.type
_entity_poly.pdbx_seq_one_letter_code
_entity_poly.pdbx_strand_id
1 'polypeptide(L)'
;CLMVPRAVFNSAKGFDENYFLFNEDVDLCRSIHQSGFKVIYFPLVRITHHISTSNSKVPAQIIIKRHLGMSHYYRKHHGDNMMIRIIVNMMISLRCLSQLAFNLLK
;
A
#
# COMPACT_ATOMS: atom_id res chain seq x y z
N CYS A 1 4.35 10.31 7.47
CA CYS A 1 4.05 11.54 6.71
C CYS A 1 5.02 11.66 5.56
N LEU A 2 4.60 12.28 4.45
CA LEU A 2 5.39 12.45 3.23
C LEU A 2 5.32 13.91 2.79
N MET A 3 6.44 14.43 2.27
CA MET A 3 6.51 15.75 1.63
C MET A 3 7.19 15.58 0.28
N VAL A 4 6.62 16.18 -0.75
CA VAL A 4 7.08 16.06 -2.14
C VAL A 4 6.89 17.39 -2.86
N PRO A 5 7.88 17.86 -3.66
CA PRO A 5 7.66 19.03 -4.51
C PRO A 5 6.50 18.78 -5.48
N ARG A 6 5.60 19.76 -5.63
CA ARG A 6 4.42 19.64 -6.51
C ARG A 6 4.79 19.21 -7.94
N ALA A 7 5.88 19.73 -8.48
CA ALA A 7 6.37 19.35 -9.80
C ALA A 7 6.73 17.85 -9.90
N VAL A 8 7.37 17.29 -8.87
CA VAL A 8 7.76 15.87 -8.80
C VAL A 8 6.52 14.98 -8.60
N PHE A 9 5.58 15.41 -7.77
CA PHE A 9 4.31 14.69 -7.59
C PHE A 9 3.53 14.61 -8.90
N ASN A 10 3.42 15.73 -9.63
CA ASN A 10 2.74 15.78 -10.91
C ASN A 10 3.47 14.95 -11.98
N SER A 11 4.81 14.96 -12.02
CA SER A 11 5.56 14.12 -12.96
C SER A 11 5.37 12.62 -12.70
N ALA A 12 5.16 12.24 -11.44
CA ALA A 12 4.82 10.86 -11.06
C ALA A 12 3.34 10.50 -11.31
N LYS A 13 2.54 11.42 -11.87
CA LYS A 13 1.08 11.30 -12.06
C LYS A 13 0.29 11.15 -10.75
N GLY A 14 0.83 11.62 -9.65
CA GLY A 14 0.17 11.59 -8.34
C GLY A 14 -0.03 10.18 -7.78
N PHE A 15 -1.04 10.03 -6.92
CA PHE A 15 -1.42 8.72 -6.38
C PHE A 15 -2.22 7.92 -7.39
N ASP A 16 -1.97 6.62 -7.45
CA ASP A 16 -2.74 5.69 -8.28
C ASP A 16 -4.09 5.38 -7.61
N GLU A 17 -5.19 5.78 -8.27
CA GLU A 17 -6.56 5.65 -7.77
C GLU A 17 -7.04 4.21 -7.62
N ASN A 18 -6.29 3.22 -8.13
CA ASN A 18 -6.57 1.81 -7.89
C ASN A 18 -6.26 1.38 -6.45
N TYR A 19 -5.51 2.20 -5.69
CA TYR A 19 -5.34 2.02 -4.26
C TYR A 19 -6.38 2.84 -3.49
N PHE A 20 -7.14 2.18 -2.61
CA PHE A 20 -8.06 2.89 -1.71
C PHE A 20 -7.40 3.26 -0.38
N LEU A 21 -6.57 2.36 0.16
CA LEU A 21 -5.87 2.53 1.42
C LEU A 21 -4.73 1.52 1.49
N PHE A 22 -3.54 1.99 1.84
CA PHE A 22 -2.26 1.28 1.82
C PHE A 22 -1.71 1.02 0.41
N ASN A 23 -0.38 1.03 0.33
CA ASN A 23 0.45 0.85 -0.86
C ASN A 23 0.46 2.04 -1.83
N GLU A 24 -0.44 3.02 -1.72
CA GLU A 24 -0.46 4.21 -2.57
C GLU A 24 0.81 5.06 -2.41
N ASP A 25 1.31 5.18 -1.20
CA ASP A 25 2.51 5.94 -0.85
C ASP A 25 3.78 5.20 -1.27
N VAL A 26 3.82 3.88 -1.08
CA VAL A 26 4.91 2.99 -1.53
C VAL A 26 5.01 3.02 -3.06
N ASP A 27 3.88 2.96 -3.76
CA ASP A 27 3.81 3.05 -5.22
C ASP A 27 4.31 4.40 -5.73
N LEU A 28 3.81 5.51 -5.16
CA LEU A 28 4.27 6.85 -5.48
C LEU A 28 5.78 7.00 -5.26
N CYS A 29 6.30 6.57 -4.10
CA CYS A 29 7.73 6.65 -3.79
C CYS A 29 8.56 5.86 -4.80
N ARG A 30 8.10 4.66 -5.19
CA ARG A 30 8.79 3.85 -6.19
C ARG A 30 8.79 4.52 -7.56
N SER A 31 7.68 5.08 -8.00
CA SER A 31 7.59 5.82 -9.27
C SER A 31 8.48 7.07 -9.29
N ILE A 32 8.49 7.83 -8.20
CA ILE A 32 9.39 8.99 -8.03
C ILE A 32 10.86 8.53 -8.10
N HIS A 33 11.19 7.43 -7.41
CA HIS A 33 12.55 6.89 -7.39
C HIS A 33 13.01 6.40 -8.77
N GLN A 34 12.15 5.67 -9.48
CA GLN A 34 12.38 5.22 -10.85
C GLN A 34 12.53 6.37 -11.85
N SER A 35 11.96 7.54 -11.54
CA SER A 35 12.10 8.77 -12.33
C SER A 35 13.41 9.52 -12.04
N GLY A 36 14.34 8.92 -11.28
CA GLY A 36 15.67 9.47 -10.99
C GLY A 36 15.73 10.39 -9.76
N PHE A 37 14.63 10.60 -9.06
CA PHE A 37 14.63 11.39 -7.82
C PHE A 37 15.03 10.54 -6.61
N LYS A 38 15.51 11.20 -5.56
CA LYS A 38 15.81 10.56 -4.28
C LYS A 38 14.57 10.51 -3.40
N VAL A 39 14.28 9.35 -2.83
CA VAL A 39 13.32 9.18 -1.73
C VAL A 39 14.13 8.99 -0.46
N ILE A 40 14.03 9.93 0.48
CA ILE A 40 14.89 9.98 1.67
C ILE A 40 14.07 10.05 2.96
N TYR A 41 14.63 9.49 4.02
CA TYR A 41 14.19 9.74 5.39
C TYR A 41 14.94 10.95 5.95
N PHE A 42 14.23 11.90 6.55
CA PHE A 42 14.81 13.12 7.11
C PHE A 42 14.69 13.14 8.64
N PRO A 43 15.72 12.72 9.40
CA PRO A 43 15.62 12.49 10.85
C PRO A 43 15.53 13.77 11.70
N LEU A 44 15.82 14.94 11.13
CA LEU A 44 15.81 16.22 11.84
C LEU A 44 14.40 16.77 12.08
N VAL A 45 13.39 16.27 11.35
CA VAL A 45 11.99 16.64 11.53
C VAL A 45 11.24 15.45 12.11
N ARG A 46 10.46 15.71 13.17
CA ARG A 46 9.64 14.69 13.83
C ARG A 46 8.18 15.10 13.77
N ILE A 47 7.34 14.19 13.29
CA ILE A 47 5.89 14.33 13.27
C ILE A 47 5.32 13.12 14.00
N THR A 48 4.58 13.37 15.08
CA THR A 48 3.94 12.32 15.86
C THR A 48 2.56 12.02 15.29
N HIS A 49 2.34 10.78 14.87
CA HIS A 49 1.01 10.28 14.54
C HIS A 49 0.38 9.68 15.79
N HIS A 50 -0.66 10.31 16.33
CA HIS A 50 -1.42 9.77 17.45
C HIS A 50 -2.29 8.62 16.97
N ILE A 51 -1.80 7.40 17.14
CA ILE A 51 -2.54 6.19 16.77
C ILE A 51 -3.68 6.00 17.77
N SER A 52 -4.93 6.16 17.32
CA SER A 52 -6.08 5.65 18.04
C SER A 52 -6.27 4.17 17.70
N THR A 53 -6.01 3.28 18.67
CA THR A 53 -6.44 1.89 18.55
C THR A 53 -7.91 1.81 18.91
N SER A 54 -8.77 1.65 17.91
CA SER A 54 -10.13 1.19 18.19
C SER A 54 -10.08 -0.34 18.36
N ASN A 55 -10.46 -0.86 19.53
CA ASN A 55 -10.73 -2.29 19.72
C ASN A 55 -11.93 -2.78 18.88
N SER A 56 -12.54 -1.90 18.09
CA SER A 56 -13.65 -2.19 17.20
C SER A 56 -13.23 -3.05 16.00
N LYS A 57 -14.23 -3.76 15.47
CA LYS A 57 -14.15 -4.44 14.19
C LYS A 57 -13.75 -3.44 13.11
N VAL A 58 -12.76 -3.82 12.31
CA VAL A 58 -12.42 -3.11 11.08
C VAL A 58 -13.49 -3.47 10.04
N PRO A 59 -14.07 -2.51 9.30
CA PRO A 59 -14.98 -2.82 8.21
C PRO A 59 -14.35 -3.81 7.21
N ALA A 60 -15.05 -4.88 6.87
CA ALA A 60 -14.55 -5.94 5.98
C ALA A 60 -14.06 -5.38 4.64
N GLN A 61 -14.73 -4.35 4.12
CA GLN A 61 -14.33 -3.64 2.90
C GLN A 61 -12.92 -3.05 2.96
N ILE A 62 -12.47 -2.54 4.12
CA ILE A 62 -11.11 -2.00 4.28
C ILE A 62 -10.09 -3.13 4.20
N ILE A 63 -10.39 -4.26 4.85
CA ILE A 63 -9.54 -5.46 4.81
C ILE A 63 -9.42 -5.92 3.36
N ILE A 64 -10.54 -6.09 2.65
CA ILE A 64 -10.54 -6.55 1.26
C ILE A 64 -9.77 -5.58 0.35
N LYS A 65 -10.08 -4.27 0.41
CA LYS A 65 -9.43 -3.26 -0.44
C LYS A 65 -7.92 -3.17 -0.22
N ARG A 66 -7.45 -3.32 1.03
CA ARG A 66 -6.01 -3.40 1.34
C ARG A 66 -5.34 -4.57 0.62
N HIS A 67 -5.97 -5.75 0.64
CA HIS A 67 -5.40 -6.94 -0.01
C HIS A 67 -5.46 -6.84 -1.53
N LEU A 68 -6.52 -6.25 -2.10
CA LEU A 68 -6.58 -5.93 -3.53
C LEU A 68 -5.46 -4.97 -3.93
N GLY A 69 -5.16 -3.96 -3.10
CA GLY A 69 -4.01 -3.06 -3.28
C GLY A 69 -2.68 -3.81 -3.30
N MET A 70 -2.46 -4.78 -2.40
CA MET A 70 -1.26 -5.63 -2.41
C MET A 70 -1.10 -6.42 -3.71
N SER A 71 -2.18 -7.05 -4.17
CA SER A 71 -2.19 -7.78 -5.45
C SER A 71 -1.96 -6.86 -6.65
N HIS A 72 -2.54 -5.66 -6.64
CA HIS A 72 -2.33 -4.64 -7.66
C HIS A 72 -0.86 -4.18 -7.71
N TYR A 73 -0.28 -3.83 -6.55
CA TYR A 73 1.12 -3.42 -6.43
C TYR A 73 2.07 -4.50 -6.98
N TYR A 74 1.85 -5.75 -6.58
CA TYR A 74 2.67 -6.86 -7.06
C TYR A 74 2.60 -6.99 -8.59
N ARG A 75 1.39 -6.97 -9.15
CA ARG A 75 1.18 -7.06 -10.61
C ARG A 75 1.86 -5.89 -11.35
N LYS A 76 1.81 -4.69 -10.78
CA LYS A 76 2.38 -3.47 -11.38
C LYS A 76 3.91 -3.47 -11.42
N HIS A 77 4.57 -4.09 -10.43
CA HIS A 77 6.01 -3.90 -10.19
C HIS A 77 6.89 -5.16 -10.19
N HIS A 78 6.32 -6.36 -10.09
CA HIS A 78 7.08 -7.61 -9.84
C HIS A 78 6.84 -8.73 -10.87
N GLY A 79 6.29 -8.41 -12.04
CA GLY A 79 6.56 -9.15 -13.28
C GLY A 79 5.55 -10.22 -13.74
N ASP A 80 5.87 -10.75 -14.92
CA ASP A 80 4.99 -11.52 -15.82
C ASP A 80 4.99 -13.03 -15.59
N ASN A 81 5.76 -13.54 -14.62
CA ASN A 81 5.76 -14.96 -14.30
C ASN A 81 4.42 -15.36 -13.66
N MET A 82 3.59 -16.00 -14.48
CA MET A 82 2.23 -16.41 -14.10
C MET A 82 2.22 -17.30 -12.86
N MET A 83 3.16 -18.24 -12.72
CA MET A 83 3.19 -19.17 -11.58
C MET A 83 3.45 -18.43 -10.27
N ILE A 84 4.48 -17.57 -10.24
CA ILE A 84 4.80 -16.78 -9.05
C ILE A 84 3.64 -15.83 -8.72
N ARG A 85 3.04 -15.21 -9.74
CA ARG A 85 1.87 -14.34 -9.57
C ARG A 85 0.69 -15.07 -8.96
N ILE A 86 0.42 -16.31 -9.38
CA ILE A 86 -0.65 -17.14 -8.80
C ILE A 86 -0.33 -17.46 -7.34
N ILE A 87 0.89 -17.88 -7.02
CA ILE A 87 1.32 -18.19 -5.64
C ILE A 87 1.17 -16.97 -4.73
N VAL A 88 1.66 -15.81 -5.15
CA VAL A 88 1.57 -14.57 -4.37
C VAL A 88 0.12 -14.16 -4.14
N ASN A 89 -0.74 -14.24 -5.17
CA ASN A 89 -2.16 -13.91 -5.01
C ASN A 89 -2.88 -14.90 -4.10
N MET A 90 -2.52 -16.20 -4.11
CA MET A 90 -3.05 -17.17 -3.16
C MET A 90 -2.65 -16.82 -1.72
N MET A 91 -1.38 -16.47 -1.48
CA MET A 91 -0.91 -16.05 -0.16
C MET A 91 -1.62 -14.77 0.33
N ILE A 92 -1.80 -13.78 -0.54
CA ILE A 92 -2.54 -12.54 -0.22
C ILE A 92 -4.00 -12.87 0.11
N SER A 93 -4.63 -13.75 -0.66
CA SER A 93 -6.03 -14.16 -0.45
C SER A 93 -6.21 -14.94 0.86
N LEU A 94 -5.30 -15.87 1.16
CA LEU A 94 -5.28 -16.61 2.41
C LEU A 94 -5.13 -15.67 3.61
N ARG A 95 -4.24 -14.68 3.53
CA ARG A 95 -4.08 -13.65 4.56
C ARG A 95 -5.33 -12.77 4.70
N CYS A 96 -6.02 -12.46 3.60
CA CYS A 96 -7.27 -11.71 3.64
C CYS A 96 -8.34 -12.48 4.41
N LEU A 97 -8.52 -13.77 4.09
CA LEU A 97 -9.48 -14.65 4.75
C LEU A 97 -9.17 -14.81 6.25
N SER A 98 -7.90 -15.02 6.61
CA SER A 98 -7.52 -15.14 8.02
C SER A 98 -7.79 -13.86 8.80
N GLN A 99 -7.51 -12.69 8.20
CA GLN A 99 -7.78 -11.40 8.83
C GLN A 99 -9.29 -11.12 8.96
N LEU A 100 -10.09 -11.49 7.96
CA LEU A 100 -11.54 -11.41 8.03
C LEU A 100 -12.10 -12.30 9.12
N ALA A 101 -11.66 -13.57 9.20
CA ALA A 101 -12.06 -14.50 10.25
C ALA A 101 -11.70 -13.97 11.65
N PHE A 102 -10.46 -13.52 11.85
CA PHE A 102 -10.05 -12.92 13.13
C PHE A 102 -10.85 -11.67 13.48
N ASN A 103 -11.22 -10.85 12.49
CA ASN A 103 -12.04 -9.66 12.70
C ASN A 103 -13.51 -9.97 13.02
N LEU A 104 -14.02 -11.14 12.58
CA LEU A 104 -15.35 -11.62 12.96
C LEU A 104 -15.38 -12.12 14.42
N LEU A 105 -14.27 -12.71 14.88
CA LEU A 105 -14.09 -13.25 16.23
C LEU A 105 -13.80 -12.17 17.30
N LYS A 106 -13.37 -10.98 16.90
CA LYS A 106 -13.40 -9.79 17.76
C LYS A 106 -14.83 -9.35 18.06
#